data_AF-A0A2V9Q2V0-F1
#
_entry.id   AF-A0A2V9Q2V0-F1
#
_cell.length_a   1.000
_cell.length_b   1.000
_cell.length_c   1.000
_cell.angle_alpha   90.00
_cell.angle_beta   90.00
_cell.angle_gamma   90.00
#
_symmetry.space_group_name_H-M   'P 1'
#
loop_
_entity.id
_entity.type
_entity.pdbx_description
1 polymer ?
#
loop_
_entity_poly.entity_id
_entity_poly.type
_entity_poly.pdbx_seq_one_letter_code
_entity_poly.pdbx_strand_id
1 'polypeptide(L)'
;MRRLARPRILKSHECFQPRYPSIIYIVRDPRDVCVSNYHHNLKAGNLADGYPMEDFVPRFLRVEFDRQFGSWADNVRSWLAMREGQPGFLLLRYEDMKQNPARELAKVANFLG
;
A
#
# COMPACT_ATOMS: atom_id res chain seq x y z
N MET A 1 -15.31 -1.29 -17.22
CA MET A 1 -14.27 -2.35 -17.23
C MET A 1 -14.59 -3.61 -18.04
N ARG A 2 -15.85 -3.95 -18.37
CA ARG A 2 -16.18 -5.20 -19.10
C ARG A 2 -15.60 -5.32 -20.52
N ARG A 3 -15.23 -4.21 -21.15
CA ARG A 3 -14.72 -4.15 -22.55
C ARG A 3 -13.19 -4.08 -22.68
N LEU A 4 -12.44 -4.08 -21.57
CA LEU A 4 -10.97 -4.02 -21.62
C LEU A 4 -10.37 -5.42 -21.81
N ALA A 5 -9.33 -5.52 -22.64
CA ALA A 5 -8.55 -6.74 -22.85
C ALA A 5 -7.90 -7.24 -21.55
N ARG A 6 -7.61 -8.55 -21.47
CA ARG A 6 -6.93 -9.17 -20.33
C ARG A 6 -5.42 -9.26 -20.62
N PRO A 7 -4.56 -9.15 -19.59
CA PRO A 7 -4.89 -8.93 -18.19
C PRO A 7 -5.27 -7.47 -17.88
N ARG A 8 -6.08 -7.27 -16.84
CA ARG A 8 -6.40 -5.94 -16.32
C ARG A 8 -5.62 -5.73 -15.03
N ILE A 9 -4.74 -4.73 -15.04
CA ILE A 9 -3.97 -4.35 -13.86
C ILE A 9 -4.70 -3.21 -13.16
N LEU A 10 -4.96 -3.40 -11.87
CA LEU A 10 -5.64 -2.44 -11.01
C LEU A 10 -4.70 -2.06 -9.87
N LYS A 11 -4.73 -0.79 -9.49
CA LYS A 11 -4.06 -0.28 -8.31
C LYS A 11 -5.11 0.28 -7.36
N SER A 12 -5.01 -0.10 -6.09
CA SER A 12 -5.89 0.38 -5.02
C SER A 12 -5.08 0.53 -3.73
N HIS A 13 -5.58 1.37 -2.82
CA HIS A 13 -5.11 1.46 -1.43
C HIS A 13 -6.19 1.00 -0.43
N GLU A 14 -7.31 0.47 -0.93
CA GLU A 14 -8.40 -0.03 -0.09
C GLU A 14 -7.92 -1.14 0.86
N CYS A 15 -8.60 -1.23 2.01
CA CYS A 15 -8.56 -2.44 2.84
C CYS A 15 -9.02 -3.67 2.02
N PHE A 16 -8.95 -4.85 2.65
CA PHE A 16 -9.30 -6.11 2.00
C PHE A 16 -10.55 -6.03 1.11
N GLN A 17 -10.36 -6.41 -0.16
CA GLN A 17 -11.41 -6.41 -1.18
C GLN A 17 -11.59 -7.85 -1.71
N PRO A 18 -12.68 -8.55 -1.34
CA PRO A 18 -12.88 -9.97 -1.70
C PRO A 18 -12.97 -10.20 -3.21
N ARG A 19 -13.33 -9.17 -3.97
CA ARG A 19 -13.48 -9.23 -5.44
C ARG A 19 -12.18 -9.32 -6.21
N TYR A 20 -11.03 -9.12 -5.57
CA TYR A 20 -9.73 -9.21 -6.23
C TYR A 20 -9.18 -10.64 -6.15
N PRO A 21 -9.11 -11.37 -7.29
CA PRO A 21 -8.75 -12.79 -7.30
C PRO A 21 -7.24 -13.03 -7.19
N SER A 22 -6.43 -12.05 -7.59
CA SER A 22 -4.97 -12.10 -7.51
C SER A 22 -4.45 -10.73 -7.09
N ILE A 23 -3.60 -10.69 -6.07
CA ILE A 23 -3.11 -9.46 -5.43
C ILE A 23 -1.63 -9.57 -5.11
N ILE A 24 -0.90 -8.53 -5.50
CA ILE A 24 0.42 -8.22 -4.97
C ILE A 24 0.21 -7.11 -3.93
N TYR A 25 0.43 -7.43 -2.66
CA TYR A 25 0.27 -6.49 -1.55
C TYR A 25 1.64 -6.09 -1.03
N ILE A 26 1.89 -4.78 -0.97
CA ILE A 26 3.16 -4.22 -0.51
C ILE A 26 2.96 -3.60 0.87
N VAL A 27 3.73 -4.06 1.85
CA VAL A 27 3.79 -3.48 3.20
C VAL A 27 5.12 -2.77 3.42
N ARG A 28 5.11 -1.73 4.25
CA ARG A 28 6.27 -0.92 4.63
C ARG A 28 6.16 -0.52 6.09
N ASP A 29 7.30 -0.25 6.73
CA ASP A 29 7.33 0.33 8.08
C ASP A 29 6.41 1.57 8.19
N PRO A 30 5.51 1.64 9.19
CA PRO A 30 4.53 2.71 9.30
C PRO A 30 5.16 4.09 9.53
N ARG A 31 6.34 4.17 10.15
CA ARG A 31 7.05 5.44 10.40
C ARG A 31 7.51 6.05 9.08
N ASP A 32 8.05 5.20 8.23
CA ASP A 32 8.47 5.54 6.87
C ASP A 32 7.28 5.88 5.96
N VAL A 33 6.15 5.17 6.13
CA VAL A 33 4.89 5.51 5.43
C VAL A 33 4.41 6.89 5.83
N CYS A 34 4.44 7.22 7.13
CA CYS A 34 4.06 8.55 7.62
C CYS A 34 4.89 9.65 6.96
N VAL A 35 6.22 9.53 6.97
CA VAL A 35 7.12 10.49 6.32
C VAL A 35 6.86 10.59 4.82
N SER A 36 6.66 9.45 4.15
CA SER A 36 6.32 9.44 2.72
C SER A 36 4.98 10.13 2.44
N ASN A 37 3.97 9.94 3.30
CA ASN A 37 2.67 10.56 3.14
C ASN A 37 2.72 12.08 3.38
N TYR A 38 3.55 12.53 4.33
CA TYR A 38 3.81 13.96 4.55
C TYR A 38 4.32 14.63 3.27
N HIS A 39 5.39 14.09 2.67
CA HIS A 39 5.93 14.64 1.43
C HIS A 39 4.98 14.50 0.24
N HIS A 40 4.18 13.43 0.19
CA HIS A 40 3.13 13.30 -0.82
C HIS A 40 2.09 14.41 -0.70
N ASN A 41 1.62 14.72 0.50
CA ASN A 41 0.62 15.76 0.73
C ASN A 41 1.15 17.17 0.46
N LEU A 42 2.43 17.45 0.76
CA LEU A 42 3.09 18.69 0.32
C LEU A 42 3.08 18.80 -1.21
N LYS A 43 3.57 17.76 -1.90
CA LYS A 43 3.65 17.74 -3.37
C LYS A 43 2.28 17.83 -4.04
N ALA A 44 1.25 17.25 -3.42
CA ALA A 44 -0.12 17.28 -3.93
C ALA A 44 -0.84 18.61 -3.65
N GLY A 45 -0.24 19.53 -2.87
CA GLY A 45 -0.87 20.78 -2.46
C GLY A 45 -1.94 20.62 -1.37
N ASN A 46 -2.00 19.47 -0.69
CA ASN A 46 -2.90 19.23 0.44
C ASN A 46 -2.39 19.86 1.74
N LEU A 47 -1.08 20.13 1.80
CA LEU A 47 -0.41 20.84 2.88
C LEU A 47 0.34 22.03 2.30
N ALA A 48 0.39 23.13 3.05
CA ALA A 48 1.18 24.29 2.70
C ALA A 48 2.69 23.97 2.78
N ASP A 49 3.49 24.65 1.96
CA ASP A 49 4.94 24.57 2.05
C ASP A 49 5.42 24.94 3.45
N GLY A 50 6.34 24.13 4.00
CA GLY A 50 6.84 24.31 5.36
C GLY A 50 5.90 23.83 6.48
N TYR A 51 4.80 23.13 6.16
CA TYR A 51 3.90 22.57 7.19
C TYR A 51 4.69 21.72 8.21
N PRO A 52 4.56 21.94 9.53
CA PRO A 52 5.37 21.23 10.52
C PRO A 52 5.08 19.73 10.56
N MET A 53 6.13 18.89 10.53
CA MET A 53 5.96 17.44 10.59
C MET A 53 5.38 16.99 11.94
N GLU A 54 5.70 17.71 13.02
CA GLU A 54 5.13 17.52 14.37
C GLU A 54 3.61 17.67 14.40
N ASP A 55 3.04 18.56 13.58
CA ASP A 55 1.59 18.72 13.43
C ASP A 55 0.98 17.69 12.48
N PHE A 56 1.78 17.13 11.57
CA PHE A 56 1.33 16.15 10.60
C PHE A 56 1.11 14.78 11.24
N VAL A 57 2.07 14.32 12.06
CA VAL A 57 2.08 12.97 12.62
C VAL A 57 0.80 12.64 13.41
N PRO A 58 0.29 13.49 14.34
CA PRO A 58 -0.95 13.20 15.06
C PRO A 58 -2.17 13.10 14.13
N ARG A 59 -2.21 13.91 13.08
CA ARG A 59 -3.30 13.90 12.09
C ARG A 59 -3.27 12.65 11.21
N PHE A 60 -2.06 12.18 10.85
CA PHE A 60 -1.86 10.90 10.19
C PHE A 60 -2.37 9.73 11.04
N LEU A 61 -2.03 9.72 12.35
CA LEU A 61 -2.49 8.68 13.28
C LEU A 61 -4.02 8.70 13.47
N ARG A 62 -4.65 9.88 13.38
CA ARG A 62 -6.12 10.05 13.37
C ARG A 62 -6.78 9.77 12.01
N VAL A 63 -6.01 9.31 11.02
CA VAL A 63 -6.49 8.97 9.67
C VAL A 63 -7.16 10.17 8.98
N GLU A 64 -6.68 11.39 9.22
CA GLU A 64 -7.30 12.59 8.68
C GLU A 64 -7.05 12.79 7.17
N PHE A 65 -5.96 12.24 6.64
CA PHE A 65 -5.56 12.41 5.24
C PHE A 65 -6.11 11.33 4.31
N ASP A 66 -6.38 10.12 4.82
CA ASP A 66 -6.64 8.92 4.02
C ASP A 66 -7.85 8.12 4.53
N ARG A 67 -8.92 8.82 4.92
CA ARG A 67 -10.12 8.21 5.54
C ARG A 67 -10.72 7.03 4.77
N GLN A 68 -10.64 7.08 3.44
CA GLN A 68 -11.14 6.03 2.55
C GLN A 68 -10.32 4.72 2.57
N PHE A 69 -9.09 4.75 3.07
CA PHE A 69 -8.16 3.61 3.07
C PHE A 69 -7.94 3.00 4.45
N GLY A 70 -8.54 3.60 5.50
CA GLY A 70 -8.37 3.20 6.89
C GLY A 70 -7.01 3.58 7.46
N SER A 71 -6.78 3.26 8.74
CA SER A 71 -5.45 3.41 9.32
C SER A 71 -4.48 2.41 8.66
N TRP A 72 -3.17 2.69 8.70
CA TRP A 72 -2.14 1.75 8.24
C TRP A 72 -2.33 0.36 8.87
N ALA A 73 -2.63 0.32 10.18
CA ALA A 73 -2.76 -0.92 10.92
C ALA A 73 -4.02 -1.70 10.51
N ASP A 74 -5.15 -1.02 10.32
CA ASP A 74 -6.38 -1.67 9.84
C ASP A 74 -6.21 -2.23 8.43
N ASN A 75 -5.56 -1.47 7.56
CA ASN A 75 -5.29 -1.89 6.19
C ASN A 75 -4.46 -3.17 6.16
N VAL A 76 -3.28 -3.16 6.82
CA VAL A 76 -2.38 -4.31 6.88
C VAL A 76 -3.05 -5.51 7.53
N ARG A 77 -3.72 -5.32 8.68
CA ARG A 77 -4.43 -6.41 9.35
C ARG A 77 -5.52 -7.02 8.48
N SER A 78 -6.30 -6.20 7.77
CA SER A 78 -7.40 -6.70 6.94
C SER A 78 -6.90 -7.63 5.84
N TRP A 79 -5.78 -7.29 5.18
CA TRP A 79 -5.20 -8.10 4.11
C TRP A 79 -4.55 -9.37 4.64
N LEU A 80 -3.71 -9.26 5.69
CA LEU A 80 -3.03 -10.41 6.25
C LEU A 80 -4.02 -11.43 6.83
N ALA A 81 -4.98 -10.98 7.64
CA ALA A 81 -5.96 -11.88 8.26
C ALA A 81 -6.82 -12.64 7.24
N MET A 82 -7.11 -12.05 6.08
CA MET A 82 -8.04 -12.61 5.10
C MET A 82 -7.37 -13.38 3.96
N ARG A 83 -6.08 -13.15 3.67
CA ARG A 83 -5.41 -13.67 2.48
C ARG A 83 -4.01 -14.22 2.71
N GLU A 84 -3.38 -14.01 3.86
CA GLU A 84 -2.06 -14.58 4.11
C GLU A 84 -2.10 -16.11 4.00
N GLY A 85 -1.16 -16.68 3.25
CA GLY A 85 -1.09 -18.11 2.95
C GLY A 85 -2.13 -18.63 1.94
N GLN A 86 -3.04 -17.79 1.43
CA GLN A 86 -4.03 -18.19 0.43
C GLN A 86 -3.48 -18.07 -1.00
N PRO A 87 -3.90 -18.93 -1.94
CA PRO A 87 -3.57 -18.78 -3.35
C PRO A 87 -3.99 -17.40 -3.91
N GLY A 88 -3.18 -16.85 -4.82
CA GLY A 88 -3.46 -15.54 -5.42
C GLY A 88 -3.13 -14.35 -4.52
N PHE A 89 -2.35 -14.54 -3.46
CA PHE A 89 -1.84 -13.45 -2.63
C PHE A 89 -0.31 -13.49 -2.53
N LEU A 90 0.35 -12.43 -2.99
CA LEU A 90 1.79 -12.21 -2.84
C LEU A 90 2.02 -11.02 -1.91
N LEU A 91 2.60 -11.28 -0.74
CA LEU A 91 3.07 -10.25 0.17
C LEU A 91 4.53 -9.86 -0.16
N LEU A 92 4.77 -8.57 -0.34
CA LEU A 92 6.10 -7.99 -0.50
C LEU A 92 6.35 -6.96 0.60
N ARG A 93 7.57 -6.95 1.14
CA ARG A 93 8.05 -5.89 2.04
C ARG A 93 8.84 -4.87 1.25
N TYR A 94 8.55 -3.59 1.45
CA TYR A 94 9.27 -2.50 0.78
C TYR A 94 10.77 -2.54 1.06
N GLU A 95 11.16 -2.90 2.27
CA GLU A 95 12.56 -3.00 2.69
C GLU A 95 13.28 -4.13 1.92
N ASP A 96 12.64 -5.28 1.74
CA ASP A 96 13.18 -6.41 0.96
C ASP A 96 13.35 -6.03 -0.51
N MET A 97 12.38 -5.29 -1.07
CA MET A 97 12.45 -4.80 -2.45
C MET A 97 13.63 -3.83 -2.63
N LYS A 98 13.96 -3.01 -1.62
CA LYS A 98 15.14 -2.16 -1.66
C LYS A 98 16.44 -2.93 -1.49
N GLN A 99 16.45 -3.92 -0.59
CA GLN A 99 17.66 -4.68 -0.26
C GLN A 99 18.06 -5.63 -1.39
N ASN A 100 17.10 -6.31 -2.01
CA ASN A 100 17.36 -7.23 -3.12
C ASN A 100 16.23 -7.18 -4.17
N PRO A 101 16.23 -6.16 -5.05
CA PRO A 101 15.19 -5.99 -6.06
C PRO A 101 15.06 -7.19 -6.99
N ALA A 102 16.18 -7.83 -7.37
CA ALA A 102 16.17 -8.98 -8.27
C ALA A 102 15.44 -10.19 -7.66
N ARG A 103 15.67 -10.46 -6.37
CA ARG A 103 14.97 -11.54 -5.65
C ARG A 103 13.47 -11.27 -5.56
N GLU A 104 13.07 -10.06 -5.17
CA GLU A 104 11.65 -9.73 -5.04
C GLU A 104 10.94 -9.67 -6.40
N LEU A 105 11.62 -9.20 -7.46
CA LEU A 105 11.11 -9.25 -8.82
C LEU A 105 10.91 -10.69 -9.32
N ALA A 106 11.82 -11.61 -8.99
CA ALA A 106 11.65 -13.02 -9.32
C ALA A 106 10.40 -13.63 -8.64
N LYS A 107 10.08 -13.22 -7.41
CA LYS A 107 8.81 -13.63 -6.76
C LYS A 107 7.58 -13.11 -7.52
N VAL A 108 7.62 -11.86 -7.98
CA VAL A 108 6.55 -11.28 -8.80
C VAL A 108 6.39 -12.02 -10.12
N ALA A 109 7.49 -12.30 -10.83
CA ALA A 109 7.46 -13.07 -12.08
C ALA A 109 6.85 -14.46 -11.86
N ASN A 110 7.33 -15.20 -10.86
CA ASN A 110 6.78 -16.53 -10.53
C ASN A 110 5.29 -16.49 -10.14
N PHE A 111 4.84 -15.41 -9.51
CA PHE A 111 3.44 -15.24 -9.13
C PHE A 111 2.53 -14.94 -10.33
N LEU A 112 3.04 -14.23 -11.34
CA LEU A 112 2.27 -13.87 -12.53
C LEU A 112 2.21 -15.02 -13.57
N GLY A 113 3.10 -16.01 -13.47
CA GLY A 113 3.28 -17.08 -14.46
C GLY A 113 4.03 -16.61 -15.70
#